data_AF-A0A7G5LXB8-F1
#
_entry.id   AF-A0A7G5LXB8-F1
#
_cell.length_a   1.000
_cell.length_b   1.000
_cell.length_c   1.000
_cell.angle_alpha   90.00
_cell.angle_beta   90.00
_cell.angle_gamma   90.00
#
_symmetry.space_group_name_H-M   'P 1'
#
loop_
_entity.id
_entity.type
_entity.pdbx_description
1 polymer ?
#
loop_
_entity_poly.entity_id
_entity_poly.type
_entity_poly.pdbx_seq_one_letter_code
_entity_poly.pdbx_strand_id
1 'polypeptide(L)'
;MRSRLLAAAAIVTILTLPACGADDSPDDAGGAKTPAAAAETGTLGSDEADALAKESAERVVLLWARPDLPLAQWVAELRPQLSPVAVSVLSFVDPSVLKPAKVDGESHVMAGSASRVVVAVPTTAGEYRVTMSRETKDAAWVVDRVSSP
;
A
#
# COMPACT_ATOMS: atom_id res chain seq x y z
N MET A 1 -11.64 -21.91 -47.63
CA MET A 1 -10.89 -22.84 -48.51
C MET A 1 -9.50 -22.23 -48.77
N ARG A 2 -8.40 -22.96 -48.52
CA ARG A 2 -7.00 -22.64 -48.88
C ARG A 2 -6.41 -21.29 -48.39
N SER A 3 -5.64 -21.35 -47.30
CA SER A 3 -4.56 -20.40 -46.97
C SER A 3 -3.25 -20.74 -47.71
N ARG A 4 -2.44 -19.72 -48.04
CA ARG A 4 -1.06 -19.74 -48.62
C ARG A 4 -0.48 -18.30 -48.49
N LEU A 5 0.80 -17.97 -48.24
CA LEU A 5 2.10 -18.62 -47.89
C LEU A 5 2.84 -17.60 -46.95
N LEU A 6 3.79 -17.88 -46.05
CA LEU A 6 5.15 -18.50 -46.14
C LEU A 6 6.09 -17.78 -47.15
N ALA A 7 7.41 -17.62 -46.96
CA ALA A 7 8.34 -17.74 -45.80
C ALA A 7 9.63 -16.93 -46.18
N ALA A 8 10.72 -16.76 -45.41
CA ALA A 8 11.22 -17.25 -44.12
C ALA A 8 11.97 -16.06 -43.43
N ALA A 9 13.01 -16.09 -42.57
CA ALA A 9 13.89 -17.09 -41.92
C ALA A 9 14.48 -16.43 -40.62
N ALA A 10 15.46 -16.92 -39.84
CA ALA A 10 16.27 -18.14 -39.81
C ALA A 10 16.61 -18.49 -38.33
N ILE A 11 17.01 -19.74 -38.05
CA ILE A 11 17.39 -20.21 -36.70
C ILE A 11 18.89 -20.51 -36.65
N VAL A 12 19.58 -20.07 -35.60
CA VAL A 12 20.94 -20.51 -35.26
C VAL A 12 20.94 -21.05 -33.83
N THR A 13 20.93 -22.37 -33.70
CA THR A 13 21.06 -23.06 -32.42
C THR A 13 22.54 -23.38 -32.17
N ILE A 14 23.12 -22.87 -31.09
CA ILE A 14 24.43 -23.31 -30.59
C ILE A 14 24.19 -24.12 -29.32
N LEU A 15 24.79 -25.31 -29.24
CA LEU A 15 24.53 -26.29 -28.19
C LEU A 15 25.85 -26.73 -27.56
N THR A 16 26.08 -26.29 -26.32
CA THR A 16 27.27 -26.64 -25.52
C THR A 16 26.87 -26.84 -24.06
N LEU A 17 26.99 -28.07 -23.59
CA LEU A 17 27.12 -28.42 -22.17
C LEU A 17 28.57 -28.83 -21.93
N PRO A 18 29.17 -28.45 -20.79
CA PRO A 18 29.62 -29.54 -19.92
C PRO A 18 29.54 -29.25 -18.41
N ALA A 19 29.37 -30.36 -17.67
CA ALA A 19 29.92 -30.64 -16.34
C ALA A 19 29.46 -29.81 -15.12
N CYS A 20 29.66 -30.42 -13.95
CA CYS A 20 29.35 -29.88 -12.63
C CYS A 20 30.59 -29.18 -12.05
N GLY A 21 30.36 -28.12 -11.28
CA GLY A 21 31.35 -27.49 -10.42
C GLY A 21 30.64 -26.86 -9.22
N ALA A 22 30.96 -27.32 -8.02
CA ALA A 22 30.57 -26.67 -6.77
C ALA A 22 31.82 -26.01 -6.19
N ASP A 23 31.72 -24.72 -5.89
CA ASP A 23 32.73 -23.92 -5.20
C ASP A 23 32.00 -22.87 -4.34
N ASP A 24 32.65 -22.35 -3.30
CA ASP A 24 31.96 -21.84 -2.10
C ASP A 24 32.43 -20.45 -1.65
N SER A 25 31.52 -19.47 -1.76
CA SER A 25 31.52 -18.19 -1.00
C SER A 25 32.72 -17.23 -1.27
N PRO A 26 32.75 -16.00 -0.72
CA PRO A 26 31.74 -15.25 0.05
C PRO A 26 31.31 -13.91 -0.60
N ASP A 27 30.55 -13.10 0.15
CA ASP A 27 30.18 -11.69 -0.07
C ASP A 27 31.27 -10.77 -0.68
N ASP A 28 30.81 -9.79 -1.48
CA ASP A 28 31.21 -8.39 -1.26
C ASP A 28 29.98 -7.46 -1.39
N ALA A 29 29.92 -6.44 -0.54
CA ALA A 29 28.70 -5.72 -0.18
C ALA A 29 28.38 -4.55 -1.13
N GLY A 30 28.00 -4.89 -2.37
CA GLY A 30 27.45 -3.96 -3.36
C GLY A 30 26.04 -3.44 -3.02
N GLY A 31 25.82 -2.97 -1.78
CA GLY A 31 24.53 -2.55 -1.21
C GLY A 31 23.96 -1.26 -1.78
N ALA A 32 23.76 -1.22 -3.11
CA ALA A 32 23.08 -0.13 -3.79
C ALA A 32 21.65 0.00 -3.26
N LYS A 33 21.40 1.04 -2.45
CA LYS A 33 20.03 1.49 -2.18
C LYS A 33 19.41 1.93 -3.50
N THR A 34 18.64 1.03 -4.12
CA THR A 34 17.69 1.38 -5.19
C THR A 34 16.95 2.63 -4.72
N PRO A 35 17.02 3.76 -5.45
CA PRO A 35 16.23 4.93 -5.09
C PRO A 35 14.77 4.49 -4.99
N ALA A 36 14.13 4.75 -3.85
CA ALA A 36 12.69 4.54 -3.75
C ALA A 36 12.06 5.34 -4.88
N ALA A 37 11.42 4.64 -5.83
CA ALA A 37 10.84 5.28 -7.00
C ALA A 37 9.89 6.37 -6.49
N ALA A 38 10.10 7.62 -6.95
CA ALA A 38 9.39 8.77 -6.43
C ALA A 38 7.88 8.50 -6.47
N ALA A 39 7.27 8.37 -5.28
CA ALA A 39 5.89 7.92 -5.17
C ALA A 39 4.98 8.90 -5.91
N GLU A 40 4.24 8.39 -6.91
CA GLU A 40 3.44 9.24 -7.78
C GLU A 40 2.40 10.00 -6.95
N THR A 41 2.65 11.30 -6.80
CA THR A 41 1.91 12.16 -5.88
C THR A 41 0.68 12.68 -6.61
N GLY A 42 -0.48 12.13 -6.26
CA GLY A 42 -1.78 12.58 -6.73
C GLY A 42 -2.26 13.82 -5.96
N THR A 43 -3.39 14.36 -6.40
CA THR A 43 -4.10 15.46 -5.73
C THR A 43 -5.61 15.32 -5.93
N LEU A 44 -6.37 15.84 -4.97
CA LEU A 44 -7.83 16.02 -5.02
C LEU A 44 -8.24 17.34 -5.71
N GLY A 45 -7.27 18.16 -6.14
CA GLY A 45 -7.48 19.42 -6.86
C GLY A 45 -7.30 20.68 -6.01
N SER A 46 -6.95 20.54 -4.72
CA SER A 46 -6.55 21.65 -3.85
C SER A 46 -5.83 21.15 -2.60
N ASP A 47 -4.84 21.93 -2.14
CA ASP A 47 -4.03 21.63 -0.94
C ASP A 47 -4.89 21.39 0.31
N GLU A 48 -6.00 22.12 0.46
CA GLU A 48 -6.95 21.97 1.58
C GLU A 48 -7.66 20.59 1.54
N ALA A 49 -8.12 20.15 0.36
CA ALA A 49 -8.76 18.84 0.22
C ALA A 49 -7.75 17.70 0.45
N ASP A 50 -6.51 17.88 -0.01
CA ASP A 50 -5.42 16.93 0.21
C ASP A 50 -5.01 16.89 1.69
N ALA A 51 -4.91 18.03 2.39
CA ALA A 51 -4.66 18.08 3.83
C ALA A 51 -5.75 17.35 4.64
N LEU A 52 -7.02 17.63 4.37
CA LEU A 52 -8.15 16.96 5.05
C LEU A 52 -8.17 15.44 4.80
N ALA A 53 -7.71 14.98 3.63
CA ALA A 53 -7.50 13.56 3.37
C ALA A 53 -6.31 12.99 4.15
N LYS A 54 -5.15 13.68 4.15
CA LYS A 54 -3.96 13.27 4.92
C LYS A 54 -4.25 13.11 6.41
N GLU A 55 -4.83 14.13 7.05
CA GLU A 55 -5.21 14.09 8.47
C GLU A 55 -6.18 12.95 8.81
N SER A 56 -7.14 12.67 7.92
CA SER A 56 -8.12 11.59 8.10
C SER A 56 -7.45 10.21 8.04
N ALA A 57 -6.49 10.02 7.13
CA ALA A 57 -5.73 8.78 7.00
C ALA A 57 -4.78 8.58 8.20
N GLU A 58 -4.01 9.60 8.57
CA GLU A 58 -3.08 9.58 9.71
C GLU A 58 -3.79 9.23 11.02
N ARG A 59 -4.94 9.87 11.29
CA ARG A 59 -5.76 9.58 12.47
C ARG A 59 -6.15 8.12 12.55
N VAL A 60 -6.56 7.51 11.43
CA VAL A 60 -6.97 6.10 11.41
C VAL A 60 -5.77 5.16 11.51
N VAL A 61 -4.61 5.47 10.94
CA VAL A 61 -3.38 4.70 11.14
C VAL A 61 -2.95 4.70 12.62
N LEU A 62 -3.05 5.84 13.30
CA LEU A 62 -2.75 5.99 14.74
C LEU A 62 -3.80 5.34 15.68
N LEU A 63 -4.98 4.97 15.16
CA LEU A 63 -5.96 4.11 15.86
C LEU A 63 -5.73 2.63 15.54
N TRP A 64 -5.39 2.31 14.29
CA TRP A 64 -5.15 0.96 13.80
C TRP A 64 -3.92 0.32 14.45
N ALA A 65 -2.78 1.03 14.48
CA ALA A 65 -1.50 0.51 14.96
C ALA A 65 -1.36 0.50 16.50
N ARG A 66 -2.34 -0.11 17.19
CA ARG A 66 -2.44 -0.22 18.66
C ARG A 66 -2.56 -1.67 19.12
N PRO A 67 -1.48 -2.49 19.02
CA PRO A 67 -1.55 -3.93 19.30
C PRO A 67 -1.87 -4.27 20.75
N ASP A 68 -1.56 -3.37 21.69
CA ASP A 68 -1.79 -3.56 23.13
C ASP A 68 -3.26 -3.36 23.55
N LEU A 69 -4.15 -2.93 22.65
CA LEU A 69 -5.57 -2.73 22.97
C LEU A 69 -6.38 -4.04 22.83
N PRO A 70 -7.26 -4.36 23.81
CA PRO A 70 -8.24 -5.43 23.64
C PRO A 70 -9.13 -5.20 22.41
N LEU A 71 -9.37 -6.25 21.62
CA LEU A 71 -10.13 -6.19 20.36
C LEU A 71 -11.44 -5.37 20.48
N ALA A 72 -12.21 -5.57 21.55
CA ALA A 72 -13.48 -4.84 21.75
C ALA A 72 -13.30 -3.31 21.89
N GLN A 73 -12.20 -2.85 22.50
CA GLN A 73 -11.87 -1.43 22.60
C GLN A 73 -11.33 -0.90 21.27
N TRP A 74 -10.38 -1.62 20.65
CA TRP A 74 -9.80 -1.27 19.35
C TRP A 74 -10.87 -1.11 18.26
N VAL A 75 -11.84 -2.04 18.20
CA VAL A 75 -13.02 -1.96 17.32
C VAL A 75 -13.91 -0.76 17.67
N ALA A 76 -14.13 -0.47 18.96
CA ALA A 76 -14.98 0.64 19.38
C ALA A 76 -14.37 2.02 19.04
N GLU A 77 -13.04 2.15 19.13
CA GLU A 77 -12.29 3.36 18.76
C GLU A 77 -12.22 3.57 17.23
N LEU A 78 -12.04 2.49 16.45
CA LEU A 78 -11.98 2.58 14.98
C LEU A 78 -13.35 2.80 14.33
N ARG A 79 -14.40 2.13 14.80
CA ARG A 79 -15.74 2.09 14.15
C ARG A 79 -16.29 3.46 13.69
N PRO A 80 -16.16 4.58 14.43
CA PRO A 80 -16.64 5.89 13.97
C PRO A 80 -15.92 6.47 12.74
N GLN A 81 -14.81 5.89 12.29
CA GLN A 81 -14.05 6.35 11.12
C GLN A 81 -14.14 5.38 9.92
N LEU A 82 -14.83 4.24 10.07
CA LEU A 82 -14.88 3.17 9.07
C LEU A 82 -16.21 3.12 8.34
N SER A 83 -16.20 2.74 7.05
CA SER A 83 -17.43 2.39 6.33
C SER A 83 -18.00 1.04 6.82
N PRO A 84 -19.30 0.74 6.64
CA PRO A 84 -19.92 -0.48 7.18
C PRO A 84 -19.24 -1.79 6.73
N VAL A 85 -18.63 -1.78 5.54
CA VAL A 85 -17.86 -2.91 4.98
C VAL A 85 -16.50 -3.06 5.66
N ALA A 86 -15.86 -1.95 6.03
CA ALA A 86 -14.62 -2.00 6.82
C ALA A 86 -14.89 -2.43 8.28
N VAL A 87 -16.03 -2.05 8.86
CA VAL A 87 -16.44 -2.53 10.20
C VAL A 87 -16.69 -4.03 10.22
N SER A 88 -17.32 -4.60 9.18
CA SER A 88 -17.64 -6.04 9.16
C SER A 88 -16.44 -6.96 9.00
N VAL A 89 -15.27 -6.44 8.58
CA VAL A 89 -14.02 -7.23 8.53
C VAL A 89 -13.13 -7.10 9.77
N LEU A 90 -13.36 -6.11 10.66
CA LEU A 90 -12.55 -5.92 11.87
C LEU A 90 -12.55 -7.15 12.80
N SER A 91 -13.64 -7.93 12.84
CA SER A 91 -13.74 -9.13 13.68
C SER A 91 -12.81 -10.27 13.26
N PHE A 92 -12.13 -10.15 12.12
CA PHE A 92 -11.14 -11.12 11.63
C PHE A 92 -9.70 -10.58 11.71
N VAL A 93 -9.50 -9.38 12.28
CA VAL A 93 -8.18 -8.79 12.53
C VAL A 93 -7.85 -8.96 14.00
N ASP A 94 -6.75 -9.65 14.30
CA ASP A 94 -6.14 -9.64 15.62
C ASP A 94 -5.26 -8.38 15.73
N PRO A 95 -5.53 -7.43 16.65
CA PRO A 95 -4.67 -6.26 16.80
C PRO A 95 -3.26 -6.64 17.29
N SER A 96 -3.10 -7.75 18.03
CA SER A 96 -1.82 -8.11 18.66
C SER A 96 -0.72 -8.56 17.68
N VAL A 97 -1.08 -8.88 16.42
CA VAL A 97 -0.09 -9.14 15.35
C VAL A 97 0.37 -7.89 14.61
N LEU A 98 -0.21 -6.72 14.92
CA LEU A 98 0.20 -5.43 14.36
C LEU A 98 1.47 -4.91 15.05
N LYS A 99 2.25 -4.11 14.33
CA LYS A 99 3.35 -3.33 14.93
C LYS A 99 2.79 -2.01 15.47
N PRO A 100 3.28 -1.48 16.62
CA PRO A 100 2.96 -0.14 17.04
C PRO A 100 3.62 0.87 16.07
N ALA A 101 2.85 1.85 15.59
CA ALA A 101 3.32 2.79 14.57
C ALA A 101 3.10 4.25 14.99
N LYS A 102 3.99 5.12 14.53
CA LYS A 102 3.88 6.59 14.63
C LYS A 102 4.16 7.17 13.25
N VAL A 103 3.44 8.21 12.86
CA VAL A 103 3.73 8.97 11.63
C VAL A 103 5.13 9.60 11.78
N ASP A 104 6.01 9.36 10.81
CA ASP A 104 7.42 9.81 10.84
C ASP A 104 7.92 10.42 9.52
N GLY A 105 7.02 10.59 8.54
CA GLY A 105 7.24 11.33 7.30
C GLY A 105 5.96 12.02 6.83
N GLU A 106 6.02 12.81 5.76
CA GLU A 106 4.83 13.46 5.23
C GLU A 106 3.93 12.46 4.49
N SER A 107 2.67 12.35 4.90
CA SER A 107 1.65 11.61 4.14
C SER A 107 1.44 12.24 2.76
N HIS A 108 0.96 11.46 1.80
CA HIS A 108 0.65 11.98 0.47
C HIS A 108 -0.55 11.25 -0.17
N VAL A 109 -1.31 11.98 -0.98
CA VAL A 109 -2.32 11.36 -1.86
C VAL A 109 -1.58 10.61 -2.97
N MET A 110 -1.93 9.35 -3.18
CA MET A 110 -1.40 8.55 -4.31
C MET A 110 -2.32 8.67 -5.52
N ALA A 111 -3.63 8.64 -5.28
CA ALA A 111 -4.67 8.79 -6.29
C ALA A 111 -5.97 9.24 -5.62
N GLY A 112 -6.77 10.07 -6.31
CA GLY A 112 -8.00 10.58 -5.73
C GLY A 112 -9.00 11.16 -6.73
N SER A 113 -10.21 11.35 -6.23
CA SER A 113 -11.32 12.07 -6.84
C SER A 113 -12.19 12.67 -5.72
N ALA A 114 -13.15 13.53 -6.07
CA ALA A 114 -14.00 14.22 -5.09
C ALA A 114 -14.69 13.31 -4.04
N SER A 115 -14.93 12.03 -4.36
CA SER A 115 -15.62 11.04 -3.50
C SER A 115 -14.80 9.81 -3.10
N ARG A 116 -13.56 9.64 -3.59
CA ARG A 116 -12.70 8.50 -3.26
C ARG A 116 -11.22 8.88 -3.28
N VAL A 117 -10.44 8.47 -2.28
CA VAL A 117 -9.00 8.77 -2.21
C VAL A 117 -8.20 7.58 -1.67
N VAL A 118 -6.94 7.48 -2.10
CA VAL A 118 -5.92 6.59 -1.55
C VAL A 118 -4.77 7.45 -1.04
N VAL A 119 -4.49 7.37 0.25
CA VAL A 119 -3.42 8.11 0.94
C VAL A 119 -2.35 7.12 1.41
N ALA A 120 -1.10 7.45 1.16
CA ALA A 120 0.07 6.83 1.79
C ALA A 120 0.45 7.61 3.05
N VAL A 121 0.68 6.90 4.14
CA VAL A 121 1.07 7.44 5.45
C VAL A 121 2.39 6.77 5.86
N PRO A 122 3.54 7.46 5.74
CA PRO A 122 4.81 6.96 6.26
C PRO A 122 4.76 6.80 7.79
N THR A 123 5.21 5.66 8.29
CA THR A 123 5.32 5.42 9.73
C THR A 123 6.59 4.65 10.10
N THR A 124 6.90 4.67 11.40
CA THR A 124 7.97 3.88 12.02
C THR A 124 7.86 2.36 11.83
N ALA A 125 6.73 1.86 11.32
CA ALA A 125 6.52 0.45 10.99
C ALA A 125 6.57 0.15 9.47
N GLY A 126 6.64 1.19 8.62
CA GLY A 126 6.54 1.18 7.16
C GLY A 126 5.43 2.10 6.64
N GLU A 127 5.26 2.18 5.31
CA GLU A 127 4.17 2.96 4.69
C GLU A 127 2.82 2.23 4.83
N TYR A 128 1.86 2.87 5.48
CA TYR A 128 0.46 2.43 5.48
C TYR A 128 -0.28 3.02 4.28
N ARG A 129 -1.18 2.23 3.68
CA ARG A 129 -2.06 2.70 2.59
C ARG A 129 -3.52 2.71 3.06
N VAL A 130 -4.12 3.89 3.11
CA VAL A 130 -5.51 4.09 3.54
C VAL A 130 -6.37 4.42 2.33
N THR A 131 -7.42 3.62 2.11
CA THR A 131 -8.43 3.86 1.06
C THR A 131 -9.70 4.40 1.71
N MET A 132 -10.18 5.54 1.23
CA MET A 132 -11.31 6.26 1.82
C MET A 132 -12.36 6.64 0.78
N SER A 133 -13.61 6.77 1.23
CA SER A 133 -14.75 7.24 0.46
C SER A 133 -15.55 8.30 1.21
N ARG A 134 -16.37 9.07 0.48
CA ARG A 134 -17.34 10.01 1.05
C ARG A 134 -18.46 10.29 0.05
N GLU A 135 -19.65 10.59 0.55
CA GLU A 135 -20.85 10.79 -0.29
C GLU A 135 -20.79 12.08 -1.11
N THR A 136 -20.24 13.16 -0.55
CA THR A 136 -20.12 14.49 -1.19
C THR A 136 -18.77 15.12 -0.87
N LYS A 137 -18.39 16.19 -1.58
CA LYS A 137 -17.12 16.90 -1.35
C LYS A 137 -16.99 17.56 0.04
N ASP A 138 -18.12 17.74 0.74
CA ASP A 138 -18.22 18.41 2.05
C ASP A 138 -18.49 17.40 3.19
N ALA A 139 -18.69 16.13 2.86
CA ALA A 139 -18.81 15.06 3.84
C ALA A 139 -17.43 14.63 4.38
N ALA A 140 -17.41 14.11 5.60
CA ALA A 140 -16.22 13.50 6.19
C ALA A 140 -15.80 12.25 5.42
N TRP A 141 -14.49 11.98 5.38
CA TRP A 141 -13.94 10.74 4.85
C TRP A 141 -14.26 9.57 5.80
N VAL A 142 -14.74 8.45 5.23
CA VAL A 142 -14.81 7.15 5.91
C VAL A 142 -13.83 6.17 5.25
N VAL A 143 -13.15 5.36 6.06
CA VAL A 143 -12.14 4.41 5.58
C VAL A 143 -12.80 3.11 5.15
N ASP A 144 -12.51 2.69 3.91
CA ASP A 144 -12.94 1.41 3.33
C ASP A 144 -11.89 0.30 3.55
N ARG A 145 -10.61 0.66 3.68
CA ARG A 145 -9.50 -0.28 3.89
C ARG A 145 -8.28 0.44 4.46
N VAL A 146 -7.64 -0.19 5.45
CA VAL A 146 -6.24 0.06 5.81
C VAL A 146 -5.41 -1.11 5.30
N SER A 147 -4.30 -0.84 4.61
CA SER A 147 -3.23 -1.81 4.36
C SER A 147 -2.06 -1.48 5.26
N SER A 148 -1.60 -2.48 6.01
CA SER A 148 -0.32 -2.41 6.73
C SER A 148 0.84 -2.77 5.79
N PRO A 149 2.08 -2.35 6.09
CA PRO A 149 3.31 -2.76 5.41
C PRO A 149 3.77 -4.19 5.77
#